data_AF-A0A7S0GK28-F1
#
_entry.id   AF-A0A7S0GK28-F1
#
_cell.length_a   1.000
_cell.length_b   1.000
_cell.length_c   1.000
_cell.angle_alpha   90.00
_cell.angle_beta   90.00
_cell.angle_gamma   90.00
#
_symmetry.space_group_name_H-M   'P 1'
#
loop_
_entity.id
_entity.type
_entity.pdbx_description
1 polymer ?
#
loop_
_entity_poly.entity_id
_entity_poly.type
_entity_poly.pdbx_seq_one_letter_code
_entity_poly.pdbx_strand_id
1 'polypeptide(L)'
;EFCRKGDCGKCYTCIKNNNLGFGMRRGACLRKVCGKIVQSQRLQVAPGFPRGWKFLFDSPQNVPSIEQRSISPVTISNEKTSMRNEEKTQQKQNHIKGLVIFSPKGRKFRNVVDTKCDLTRIRTIFLPFIGIRENCHSLMSSGSFLQNVAHFLVGRGYLHEWTDVNGRRKLVVGKVTICEKDLNEKYKTDDDESLTFTILYDNHYCKIINEFPPIPQDQLCAVPESRTVKSDCAWGGCIAFERWISTPDLGCMPSLFCKFETDGKKSVIKGWDKNIGVKTWVVPDERWEEILPGGGCGPGLDMLPRTTLLVRGFKVVLTVKQSSIPNSGYGAFMKVTPLVSYKDSSRKFFLRPGELLDIGVYTPFCATDRKKEVVFKLKNYIHSREPEEWCFDTIDDNTTYDITDEISGGVHSIARNHIPMYINEVKRELNTEKEICLSSSPNIYAAHDPEGSVHYLFGIPHDGESDEFEENFKELQAPLMRGEEIELYVDYGEEYERVRLRKNYSVLAPLLNDKKGRKVLGERIKLLEDDTEDDYLDDINEFTREELMSTIDYFTNIFLQALAECNKENHIQKKSLTMEAKSRILLVVDRIERRARTLLQGKNQDFVLSSAQTIKYTIEKVRETQCSLHSV
;
A
#
# COMPACT_ATOMS: atom_id res chain seq x y z
N GLU A 1 9.73 31.92 5.14
CA GLU A 1 10.67 31.80 6.27
C GLU A 1 9.97 31.15 7.44
N PHE A 2 10.53 30.07 8.00
CA PHE A 2 9.96 29.37 9.15
C PHE A 2 10.06 30.19 10.44
N CYS A 3 9.18 29.90 11.41
CA CYS A 3 9.08 30.60 12.68
C CYS A 3 10.40 30.51 13.48
N ARG A 4 10.96 31.65 13.92
CA ARG A 4 12.20 31.72 14.73
C ARG A 4 11.95 31.73 16.24
N LYS A 5 10.74 31.39 16.73
CA LYS A 5 10.45 31.36 18.17
C LYS A 5 10.41 29.93 18.70
N GLY A 6 11.26 29.61 19.66
CA GLY A 6 11.43 28.27 20.26
C GLY A 6 10.18 27.71 20.96
N ASP A 7 9.22 28.59 21.27
CA ASP A 7 7.95 28.31 21.93
C ASP A 7 6.76 28.19 20.93
N CYS A 8 7.01 28.33 19.63
CA CYS A 8 6.00 28.16 18.57
C CYS A 8 6.15 26.79 17.88
N GLY A 9 5.94 25.71 18.63
CA GLY A 9 5.94 24.35 18.10
C GLY A 9 4.72 24.08 17.21
N LYS A 10 4.80 24.43 15.91
CA LYS A 10 3.92 23.98 14.79
C LYS A 10 2.80 24.91 14.33
N CYS A 11 3.16 25.88 13.50
CA CYS A 11 2.28 26.23 12.37
C CYS A 11 3.16 26.40 11.12
N TYR A 12 2.91 25.60 10.09
CA TYR A 12 3.70 25.54 8.85
C TYR A 12 3.55 26.79 7.95
N THR A 13 3.02 27.89 8.47
CA THR A 13 2.84 29.15 7.75
C THR A 13 3.05 30.32 8.70
N CYS A 14 4.29 30.80 8.80
CA CYS A 14 4.54 32.17 9.23
C CYS A 14 4.35 33.09 8.03
N ILE A 15 3.26 33.85 8.02
CA ILE A 15 3.05 34.92 7.05
C ILE A 15 3.97 36.08 7.47
N LYS A 16 4.87 36.52 6.58
CA LYS A 16 5.55 37.82 6.74
C LYS A 16 4.50 38.90 6.56
N ASN A 17 3.93 39.35 7.68
CA ASN A 17 2.95 40.43 7.69
C ASN A 17 3.68 41.77 7.62
N ASN A 18 3.73 42.36 6.43
CA ASN A 18 4.21 43.73 6.30
C ASN A 18 3.12 44.77 6.59
N ASN A 19 1.81 44.43 6.58
CA ASN A 19 0.74 45.45 6.60
C ASN A 19 -0.52 45.10 7.44
N LEU A 20 -0.42 44.28 8.49
CA LEU A 20 -1.53 44.15 9.45
C LEU A 20 -1.30 45.13 10.60
N GLY A 21 -2.01 46.27 10.60
CA GLY A 21 -1.88 47.40 11.54
C GLY A 21 -2.22 47.12 13.02
N PHE A 22 -2.04 45.89 13.50
CA PHE A 22 -2.41 45.44 14.84
C PHE A 22 -1.21 45.32 15.81
N GLY A 23 -0.13 46.09 15.59
CA GLY A 23 1.01 46.13 16.52
C GLY A 23 1.74 44.78 16.71
N MET A 24 1.59 43.82 15.79
CA MET A 24 2.29 42.54 15.88
C MET A 24 3.75 42.69 15.40
N ARG A 25 4.71 42.17 16.18
CA ARG A 25 6.11 42.05 15.74
C ARG A 25 6.18 41.22 14.43
N ARG A 26 7.22 41.43 13.62
CA ARG A 26 7.47 40.98 12.21
C ARG A 26 7.33 39.47 11.87
N GLY A 27 6.60 38.68 12.66
CA GLY A 27 6.14 37.33 12.36
C GLY A 27 5.17 36.85 13.45
N ALA A 28 3.98 36.42 13.06
CA ALA A 28 2.98 35.83 13.95
C ALA A 28 2.50 34.48 13.38
N CYS A 29 2.27 33.51 14.26
CA CYS A 29 1.78 32.18 13.87
C CYS A 29 0.36 32.25 13.31
N LEU A 30 0.07 31.54 12.20
CA LEU A 30 -1.26 31.51 11.55
C LEU A 30 -2.39 31.21 12.55
N ARG A 31 -2.19 30.25 13.47
CA ARG A 31 -3.16 29.93 14.54
C ARG A 31 -3.46 31.13 15.45
N LYS A 32 -2.45 31.93 15.76
CA LYS A 32 -2.56 33.15 16.58
C LYS A 32 -3.22 34.29 15.81
N VAL A 33 -2.99 34.36 14.49
CA VAL A 33 -3.62 35.32 13.59
C VAL A 33 -5.09 34.98 13.41
N CYS A 34 -5.43 33.75 13.00
CA CYS A 34 -6.79 33.27 12.83
C CYS A 34 -7.61 33.36 14.12
N GLY A 35 -7.00 33.05 15.28
CA GLY A 35 -7.64 33.19 16.59
C GLY A 35 -7.95 34.64 17.00
N LYS A 36 -7.35 35.64 16.34
CA LYS A 36 -7.59 37.07 16.58
C LYS A 36 -8.49 37.73 15.53
N ILE A 37 -8.87 37.02 14.46
CA ILE A 37 -9.82 37.54 13.47
C ILE A 37 -11.19 37.63 14.15
N VAL A 38 -11.72 38.84 14.21
CA VAL A 38 -13.05 39.14 14.78
C VAL A 38 -14.11 38.39 13.99
N GLN A 39 -15.13 37.85 14.65
CA GLN A 39 -16.10 36.92 14.05
C GLN A 39 -16.76 37.45 12.78
N SER A 40 -17.00 38.77 12.71
CA SER A 40 -17.57 39.47 11.54
C SER A 40 -16.66 39.50 10.29
N GLN A 41 -15.36 39.21 10.43
CA GLN A 41 -14.36 39.28 9.35
C GLN A 41 -14.02 37.90 8.75
N ARG A 42 -14.60 36.81 9.27
CA ARG A 42 -14.25 35.43 8.88
C ARG A 42 -14.88 34.95 7.57
N LEU A 43 -15.65 35.79 6.90
CA LEU A 43 -16.24 35.58 5.57
C LEU A 43 -15.68 36.56 4.51
N GLN A 44 -14.60 37.26 4.82
CA GLN A 44 -13.97 38.25 3.92
C GLN A 44 -12.67 37.70 3.29
N VAL A 45 -12.17 38.40 2.27
CA VAL A 45 -10.88 38.12 1.60
C VAL A 45 -9.79 37.92 2.65
N ALA A 46 -9.06 36.80 2.57
CA ALA A 46 -8.08 36.39 3.58
C ALA A 46 -6.94 37.43 3.70
N PRO A 47 -6.96 38.32 4.71
CA PRO A 47 -6.03 39.43 4.75
C PRO A 47 -4.62 38.90 5.09
N GLY A 48 -3.63 39.24 4.25
CA GLY A 48 -2.27 38.71 4.32
C GLY A 48 -1.97 37.53 3.38
N PHE A 49 -2.97 37.05 2.62
CA PHE A 49 -2.78 36.11 1.51
C PHE A 49 -2.84 36.83 0.16
N PRO A 50 -2.31 36.25 -0.95
CA PRO A 50 -2.48 36.81 -2.29
C PRO A 50 -3.96 37.07 -2.64
N ARG A 51 -4.21 37.99 -3.57
CA ARG A 51 -5.58 38.37 -3.97
C ARG A 51 -6.38 37.14 -4.40
N GLY A 52 -7.60 36.96 -3.86
CA GLY A 52 -8.54 35.89 -4.23
C GLY A 52 -8.66 34.71 -3.25
N TRP A 53 -7.86 34.64 -2.19
CA TRP A 53 -7.99 33.61 -1.14
C TRP A 53 -9.14 33.94 -0.17
N LYS A 54 -9.89 32.92 0.28
CA LYS A 54 -11.06 33.06 1.18
C LYS A 54 -11.02 32.06 2.34
N PHE A 55 -11.51 32.46 3.51
CA PHE A 55 -11.81 31.58 4.64
C PHE A 55 -13.30 31.21 4.63
N LEU A 56 -13.64 29.93 4.78
CA LEU A 56 -15.01 29.42 4.77
C LEU A 56 -15.16 28.33 5.84
N PHE A 57 -16.32 28.25 6.48
CA PHE A 57 -16.66 27.11 7.34
C PHE A 57 -17.39 26.04 6.52
N ASP A 58 -17.00 24.78 6.70
CA ASP A 58 -17.57 23.63 5.99
C ASP A 58 -19.05 23.35 6.31
N SER A 59 -19.60 23.96 7.37
CA SER A 59 -21.03 23.88 7.69
C SER A 59 -21.53 25.17 8.35
N PRO A 60 -22.72 25.72 7.97
CA PRO A 60 -23.30 26.91 8.59
C PRO A 60 -23.53 26.77 10.10
N GLN A 61 -23.83 25.55 10.53
CA GLN A 61 -24.06 25.15 11.93
C GLN A 61 -22.78 25.12 12.78
N ASN A 62 -21.59 25.21 12.16
CA ASN A 62 -20.32 25.42 12.85
C ASN A 62 -20.00 26.91 13.10
N VAL A 63 -20.88 27.83 12.66
CA VAL A 63 -20.81 29.25 13.01
C VAL A 63 -21.45 29.41 14.39
N PRO A 64 -20.71 29.84 15.44
CA PRO A 64 -21.31 30.07 16.75
C PRO A 64 -22.39 31.15 16.64
N SER A 65 -23.59 30.86 17.15
CA SER A 65 -24.69 31.83 17.21
C SER A 65 -24.27 33.04 18.06
N ILE A 66 -24.47 34.24 17.52
CA ILE A 66 -24.20 35.50 18.22
C ILE A 66 -25.38 35.75 19.17
N GLU A 67 -25.37 35.13 20.35
CA GLU A 67 -26.20 35.60 21.45
C GLU A 67 -25.43 36.67 22.24
N GLN A 68 -25.94 37.90 22.18
CA GLN A 68 -25.46 39.03 22.98
C GLN A 68 -25.65 38.72 24.47
N ARG A 69 -24.59 38.27 25.16
CA ARG A 69 -24.59 38.21 26.63
C ARG A 69 -24.29 39.60 27.19
N SER A 70 -25.33 40.23 27.70
CA SER A 70 -25.25 41.34 28.65
C SER A 70 -24.44 40.93 29.87
N ILE A 71 -23.51 41.80 30.27
CA ILE A 71 -22.62 41.59 31.40
C ILE A 71 -23.37 41.99 32.67
N SER A 72 -23.65 41.03 33.56
CA SER A 72 -23.96 41.31 34.97
C SER A 72 -22.73 40.99 35.83
N PRO A 73 -22.44 41.77 36.89
CA PRO A 73 -21.24 41.59 37.70
C PRO A 73 -21.39 40.36 38.61
N VAL A 74 -20.43 39.43 38.53
CA VAL A 74 -20.34 38.28 39.43
C VAL A 74 -19.15 38.45 40.36
N THR A 75 -19.47 38.37 41.66
CA THR A 75 -18.59 38.34 42.83
C THR A 75 -17.57 37.21 42.75
N ILE A 76 -16.32 37.51 43.10
CA ILE A 76 -15.20 36.57 43.10
C ILE A 76 -15.24 35.75 44.40
N SER A 77 -15.40 34.43 44.27
CA SER A 77 -14.93 33.48 45.28
C SER A 77 -13.80 32.61 44.67
N ASN A 78 -12.72 32.50 45.43
CA ASN A 78 -11.52 31.76 45.07
C ASN A 78 -11.71 30.28 45.43
N GLU A 79 -11.83 29.41 44.44
CA GLU A 79 -11.37 28.01 44.50
C GLU A 79 -11.46 27.37 43.10
N LYS A 80 -10.53 26.46 42.79
CA LYS A 80 -10.36 25.67 41.53
C LYS A 80 -9.53 26.32 40.40
N THR A 81 -8.21 26.13 40.50
CA THR A 81 -7.22 26.53 39.47
C THR A 81 -6.73 25.38 38.57
N SER A 82 -7.23 24.14 38.76
CA SER A 82 -6.77 22.98 37.97
C SER A 82 -7.69 22.62 36.77
N MET A 83 -9.02 22.62 36.93
CA MET A 83 -9.94 22.28 35.81
C MET A 83 -10.14 23.41 34.78
N ARG A 84 -9.82 24.67 35.13
CA ARG A 84 -10.04 25.84 34.26
C ARG A 84 -9.12 25.91 33.03
N ASN A 85 -7.98 25.21 33.04
CA ASN A 85 -7.03 25.25 31.93
C ASN A 85 -7.38 24.26 30.82
N GLU A 86 -8.00 23.12 31.15
CA GLU A 86 -8.50 22.16 30.16
C GLU A 86 -9.76 22.71 29.46
N GLU A 87 -10.75 23.21 30.21
CA GLU A 87 -11.96 23.83 29.61
C GLU A 87 -11.63 25.02 28.71
N LYS A 88 -10.69 25.90 29.10
CA LYS A 88 -10.26 27.04 28.26
C LYS A 88 -9.51 26.59 27.01
N THR A 89 -8.81 25.46 27.05
CA THR A 89 -8.09 24.92 25.90
C THR A 89 -9.05 24.20 24.95
N GLN A 90 -10.06 23.52 25.48
CA GLN A 90 -11.12 22.84 24.73
C GLN A 90 -12.10 23.82 24.07
N GLN A 91 -12.51 24.89 24.77
CA GLN A 91 -13.28 26.00 24.17
C GLN A 91 -12.52 26.67 23.02
N LYS A 92 -11.21 26.93 23.18
CA LYS A 92 -10.39 27.54 22.11
C LYS A 92 -10.21 26.63 20.88
N GLN A 93 -10.28 25.31 21.04
CA GLN A 93 -10.17 24.35 19.94
C GLN A 93 -11.48 24.22 19.15
N ASN A 94 -12.64 24.31 19.81
CA ASN A 94 -13.95 24.22 19.15
C ASN A 94 -14.19 25.36 18.15
N HIS A 95 -13.64 26.56 18.35
CA HIS A 95 -13.86 27.72 17.47
C HIS A 95 -13.17 27.68 16.10
N ILE A 96 -12.36 26.66 15.82
CA ILE A 96 -11.62 26.49 14.55
C ILE A 96 -12.01 25.20 13.80
N LYS A 97 -12.90 24.40 14.40
CA LYS A 97 -13.40 23.17 13.80
C LYS A 97 -14.24 23.52 12.58
N GLY A 98 -13.96 22.89 11.44
CA GLY A 98 -14.62 23.17 10.18
C GLY A 98 -14.13 24.40 9.41
N LEU A 99 -13.09 25.11 9.87
CA LEU A 99 -12.50 26.21 9.10
C LEU A 99 -11.65 25.67 7.93
N VAL A 100 -11.97 26.10 6.72
CA VAL A 100 -11.35 25.68 5.47
C VAL A 100 -10.85 26.88 4.69
N ILE A 101 -9.70 26.70 4.04
CA ILE A 101 -9.07 27.73 3.21
C ILE A 101 -9.31 27.37 1.74
N PHE A 102 -9.75 28.34 0.95
CA PHE A 102 -9.91 28.20 -0.49
C PHE A 102 -8.91 29.08 -1.25
N SER A 103 -8.22 28.48 -2.21
CA SER A 103 -7.40 29.22 -3.17
C SER A 103 -8.25 30.00 -4.18
N PRO A 104 -7.68 30.97 -4.93
CA PRO A 104 -8.38 31.67 -6.01
C PRO A 104 -8.90 30.75 -7.11
N LYS A 105 -8.31 29.56 -7.27
CA LYS A 105 -8.74 28.51 -8.20
C LYS A 105 -9.79 27.57 -7.62
N GLY A 106 -10.35 27.87 -6.45
CA GLY A 106 -11.38 27.04 -5.80
C GLY A 106 -10.87 25.79 -5.08
N ARG A 107 -9.55 25.53 -5.04
CA ARG A 107 -8.99 24.37 -4.30
C ARG A 107 -9.22 24.51 -2.80
N LYS A 108 -9.75 23.45 -2.18
CA LYS A 108 -10.11 23.32 -0.76
C LYS A 108 -8.94 22.77 0.06
N PHE A 109 -8.54 23.45 1.12
CA PHE A 109 -7.51 22.98 2.07
C PHE A 109 -8.15 22.75 3.44
N ARG A 110 -8.14 21.50 3.92
CA ARG A 110 -8.71 21.12 5.23
C ARG A 110 -7.73 21.42 6.37
N ASN A 111 -8.28 21.64 7.56
CA ASN A 111 -7.49 21.87 8.77
C ASN A 111 -6.90 20.56 9.31
N VAL A 112 -5.60 20.57 9.65
CA VAL A 112 -4.82 19.46 10.25
C VAL A 112 -5.33 19.05 11.66
N VAL A 113 -6.33 19.73 12.21
CA VAL A 113 -6.90 19.41 13.53
C VAL A 113 -7.75 18.14 13.52
N ASP A 114 -8.38 17.78 12.39
CA ASP A 114 -9.26 16.59 12.35
C ASP A 114 -8.48 15.25 12.43
N THR A 115 -7.22 15.20 11.97
CA THR A 115 -6.35 14.01 12.09
C THR A 115 -5.67 13.86 13.46
N LYS A 116 -5.66 14.90 14.31
CA LYS A 116 -5.01 14.86 15.63
C LYS A 116 -5.90 14.32 16.76
N CYS A 117 -7.21 14.24 16.55
CA CYS A 117 -8.15 13.86 17.61
C CYS A 117 -8.00 12.37 17.99
N ASP A 118 -7.73 11.48 17.02
CA ASP A 118 -7.54 10.05 17.29
C ASP A 118 -6.24 9.71 18.02
N LEU A 119 -5.14 10.42 17.72
CA LEU A 119 -3.85 10.27 18.40
C LEU A 119 -3.89 10.58 19.91
N THR A 120 -4.91 11.31 20.39
CA THR A 120 -5.06 11.61 21.82
C THR A 120 -5.82 10.49 22.55
N ARG A 121 -6.75 9.81 21.87
CA ARG A 121 -7.52 8.66 22.39
C ARG A 121 -6.66 7.38 22.46
N ILE A 122 -5.77 7.24 21.48
CA ILE A 122 -4.66 6.27 21.42
C ILE A 122 -3.81 6.24 22.70
N ARG A 123 -3.63 7.39 23.38
CA ARG A 123 -2.72 7.53 24.54
C ARG A 123 -3.21 6.86 25.81
N THR A 124 -4.51 6.78 26.02
CA THR A 124 -5.09 6.28 27.28
C THR A 124 -5.19 4.76 27.30
N ILE A 125 -5.22 4.13 26.13
CA ILE A 125 -5.50 2.69 25.93
C ILE A 125 -4.22 1.85 25.97
N PHE A 126 -3.05 2.44 25.65
CA PHE A 126 -1.79 1.72 25.62
C PHE A 126 -1.16 1.49 27.03
N LEU A 127 -1.64 2.22 28.04
CA LEU A 127 -1.11 2.19 29.41
C LEU A 127 -1.25 0.82 30.12
N PRO A 128 -2.34 0.05 29.93
CA PRO A 128 -2.48 -1.28 30.54
C PRO A 128 -1.73 -2.39 29.78
N PHE A 129 -1.46 -2.23 28.48
CA PHE A 129 -0.88 -3.27 27.63
C PHE A 129 0.61 -3.55 27.95
N ILE A 130 1.32 -2.56 28.48
CA ILE A 130 2.71 -2.69 28.94
C ILE A 130 2.80 -3.51 30.25
N GLY A 131 1.70 -3.60 31.01
CA GLY A 131 1.60 -4.35 32.27
C GLY A 131 1.23 -5.83 32.13
N ILE A 132 0.94 -6.33 30.92
CA ILE A 132 0.58 -7.75 30.72
C ILE A 132 1.87 -8.59 30.70
N ARG A 133 2.30 -8.97 31.90
CA ARG A 133 3.03 -10.22 32.15
C ARG A 133 1.94 -11.25 32.50
N GLU A 134 1.64 -12.19 31.61
CA GLU A 134 1.25 -13.58 31.94
C GLU A 134 0.59 -14.33 30.77
N ASN A 135 1.04 -15.58 30.60
CA ASN A 135 0.36 -16.77 30.06
C ASN A 135 -0.12 -16.80 28.60
N CYS A 136 0.82 -16.90 27.66
CA CYS A 136 0.57 -17.46 26.31
C CYS A 136 1.28 -18.83 26.14
N HIS A 137 0.96 -19.80 26.99
CA HIS A 137 1.59 -21.14 26.95
C HIS A 137 0.71 -22.25 26.31
N SER A 138 -0.40 -21.93 25.65
CA SER A 138 -1.37 -22.96 25.22
C SER A 138 -1.80 -22.98 23.75
N LEU A 139 -0.97 -22.49 22.81
CA LEU A 139 -1.12 -22.86 21.40
C LEU A 139 -0.04 -23.88 21.04
N MET A 140 -0.40 -25.17 21.06
CA MET A 140 0.44 -26.27 20.62
C MET A 140 -0.02 -26.73 19.23
N SER A 141 0.87 -26.65 18.26
CA SER A 141 0.75 -27.36 16.97
C SER A 141 2.11 -27.92 16.56
N SER A 142 2.05 -29.15 16.04
CA SER A 142 3.14 -30.00 15.56
C SER A 142 3.87 -29.40 14.35
N GLY A 143 5.12 -28.99 14.53
CA GLY A 143 6.00 -28.53 13.46
C GLY A 143 7.47 -28.58 13.88
N SER A 144 8.38 -28.63 12.91
CA SER A 144 9.84 -28.73 13.05
C SER A 144 10.52 -27.44 13.52
N PHE A 145 9.88 -26.61 14.34
CA PHE A 145 10.41 -25.32 14.78
C PHE A 145 10.90 -25.39 16.23
N LEU A 146 12.05 -24.75 16.51
CA LEU A 146 12.42 -24.46 17.90
C LEU A 146 11.66 -23.21 18.37
N GLN A 147 10.65 -23.42 19.21
CA GLN A 147 9.88 -22.33 19.79
C GLN A 147 10.61 -21.64 20.94
N ASN A 148 10.37 -20.33 21.08
CA ASN A 148 10.84 -19.50 22.18
C ASN A 148 12.36 -19.45 22.30
N VAL A 149 13.06 -19.31 21.17
CA VAL A 149 14.47 -18.92 21.18
C VAL A 149 14.56 -17.58 21.92
N ALA A 150 15.46 -17.51 22.91
CA ALA A 150 15.65 -16.31 23.71
C ALA A 150 16.24 -15.19 22.83
N HIS A 151 15.38 -14.42 22.17
CA HIS A 151 15.78 -13.34 21.27
C HIS A 151 15.50 -11.97 21.88
N PHE A 152 16.41 -11.03 21.65
CA PHE A 152 16.37 -9.67 22.24
C PHE A 152 15.15 -8.83 21.80
N LEU A 153 14.58 -9.15 20.63
CA LEU A 153 13.36 -8.52 20.15
C LEU A 153 12.10 -9.01 20.88
N VAL A 154 12.11 -10.17 21.51
CA VAL A 154 10.93 -10.69 22.22
C VAL A 154 10.57 -9.73 23.36
N GLY A 155 9.32 -9.30 23.37
CA GLY A 155 8.76 -8.32 24.28
C GLY A 155 9.00 -6.85 23.89
N ARG A 156 9.59 -6.58 22.72
CA ARG A 156 9.72 -5.22 22.17
C ARG A 156 8.44 -4.77 21.48
N GLY A 157 8.19 -3.46 21.54
CA GLY A 157 7.12 -2.84 20.78
C GLY A 157 7.44 -2.85 19.29
N TYR A 158 6.40 -2.97 18.48
CA TYR A 158 6.46 -3.09 17.03
C TYR A 158 5.50 -2.07 16.42
N LEU A 159 5.92 -1.42 15.33
CA LEU A 159 5.10 -0.48 14.57
C LEU A 159 5.21 -0.82 13.10
N HIS A 160 4.07 -0.88 12.42
CA HIS A 160 3.99 -0.95 10.97
C HIS A 160 3.12 0.19 10.47
N GLU A 161 3.62 0.95 9.49
CA GLU A 161 2.90 2.07 8.87
C GLU A 161 2.87 1.85 7.36
N TRP A 162 1.74 2.14 6.70
CA TRP A 162 1.56 2.02 5.26
C TRP A 162 0.54 3.04 4.70
N THR A 163 0.44 3.17 3.39
CA THR A 163 -0.63 3.92 2.71
C THR A 163 -1.64 3.02 2.02
N ASP A 164 -2.93 3.18 2.29
CA ASP A 164 -3.93 2.43 1.50
C ASP A 164 -4.01 2.91 0.04
N VAL A 165 -4.81 2.22 -0.79
CA VAL A 165 -5.01 2.56 -2.21
C VAL A 165 -5.50 4.00 -2.43
N ASN A 166 -6.17 4.59 -1.43
CA ASN A 166 -6.66 5.97 -1.46
C ASN A 166 -5.61 6.98 -0.95
N GLY A 167 -4.38 6.53 -0.67
CA GLY A 167 -3.30 7.33 -0.13
C GLY A 167 -3.48 7.70 1.34
N ARG A 168 -4.40 7.05 2.08
CA ARG A 168 -4.58 7.31 3.51
C ARG A 168 -3.53 6.54 4.29
N ARG A 169 -2.82 7.25 5.18
CA ARG A 169 -1.86 6.62 6.09
C ARG A 169 -2.59 5.78 7.14
N LYS A 170 -2.16 4.53 7.27
CA LYS A 170 -2.56 3.60 8.32
C LYS A 170 -1.34 3.20 9.14
N LEU A 171 -1.61 2.79 10.38
CA LEU A 171 -0.59 2.23 11.24
C LEU A 171 -1.21 1.22 12.20
N VAL A 172 -0.46 0.18 12.50
CA VAL A 172 -0.77 -0.77 13.56
C VAL A 172 0.41 -0.85 14.50
N VAL A 173 0.11 -0.97 15.79
CA VAL A 173 1.09 -1.13 16.86
C VAL A 173 0.91 -2.51 17.46
N GLY A 174 2.01 -3.16 17.83
CA GLY A 174 2.00 -4.47 18.46
C GLY A 174 3.21 -4.71 19.35
N LYS A 175 3.40 -5.97 19.70
CA LYS A 175 4.53 -6.45 20.49
C LYS A 175 5.04 -7.77 19.91
N VAL A 176 6.35 -7.93 19.82
CA VAL A 176 6.96 -9.22 19.48
C VAL A 176 6.74 -10.18 20.65
N THR A 177 6.11 -11.33 20.41
CA THR A 177 5.73 -12.28 21.46
C THR A 177 6.49 -13.59 21.38
N ILE A 178 6.73 -14.09 20.17
CA ILE A 178 7.39 -15.37 19.91
C ILE A 178 8.52 -15.15 18.91
N CYS A 179 9.60 -15.90 19.07
CA CYS A 179 10.67 -16.06 18.09
C CYS A 179 10.83 -17.57 17.83
N GLU A 180 10.74 -17.97 16.57
CA GLU A 180 10.87 -19.35 16.11
C GLU A 180 12.02 -19.44 15.11
N LYS A 181 12.75 -20.55 15.14
CA LYS A 181 13.80 -20.88 14.15
C LYS A 181 13.34 -22.05 13.30
N ASP A 182 13.35 -21.88 11.98
CA ASP A 182 13.09 -22.99 11.05
C ASP A 182 14.28 -23.96 11.03
N LEU A 183 14.03 -25.22 11.42
CA LEU A 183 15.06 -26.26 11.41
C LEU A 183 15.19 -26.96 10.05
N ASN A 184 14.28 -26.72 9.11
CA ASN A 184 14.30 -27.36 7.80
C ASN A 184 15.27 -26.65 6.85
N GLU A 185 15.59 -25.38 7.10
CA GLU A 185 16.61 -24.62 6.36
C GLU A 185 18.05 -24.99 6.79
N LYS A 186 18.34 -26.28 6.93
CA LYS A 186 19.65 -26.82 7.40
C LYS A 186 20.87 -26.46 6.56
N TYR A 187 20.67 -25.82 5.42
CA TYR A 187 21.73 -25.50 4.46
C TYR A 187 22.02 -24.00 4.31
N LYS A 188 21.29 -23.12 5.01
CA LYS A 188 21.64 -21.69 5.05
C LYS A 188 22.64 -21.45 6.18
N THR A 189 23.78 -20.85 5.86
CA THR A 189 24.88 -20.60 6.79
C THR A 189 24.62 -19.44 7.75
N ASP A 190 23.60 -18.62 7.48
CA ASP A 190 23.25 -17.47 8.31
C ASP A 190 22.10 -17.81 9.28
N ASP A 191 22.47 -17.90 10.56
CA ASP A 191 21.58 -18.29 11.65
C ASP A 191 20.35 -17.38 11.82
N ASP A 192 20.43 -16.13 11.35
CA ASP A 192 19.38 -15.12 11.52
C ASP A 192 18.32 -15.09 10.40
N GLU A 193 18.63 -15.60 9.20
CA GLU A 193 17.66 -15.61 8.09
C GLU A 193 16.51 -16.59 8.30
N SER A 194 16.78 -17.66 9.07
CA SER A 194 15.81 -18.70 9.42
C SER A 194 14.86 -18.31 10.56
N LEU A 195 15.01 -17.10 11.13
CA LEU A 195 14.21 -16.64 12.25
C LEU A 195 12.91 -15.97 11.80
N THR A 196 11.81 -16.40 12.41
CA THR A 196 10.50 -15.77 12.29
C THR A 196 10.02 -15.25 13.65
N PHE A 197 9.20 -14.21 13.62
CA PHE A 197 8.72 -13.50 14.80
C PHE A 197 7.22 -13.33 14.75
N THR A 198 6.52 -13.74 15.82
CA THR A 198 5.08 -13.48 15.94
C THR A 198 4.84 -12.15 16.62
N ILE A 199 4.21 -11.23 15.89
CA ILE A 199 3.74 -9.94 16.38
C ILE A 199 2.31 -10.12 16.86
N LEU A 200 2.03 -9.78 18.12
CA LEU A 200 0.68 -9.62 18.63
C LEU A 200 0.32 -8.13 18.51
N TYR A 201 -0.63 -7.82 17.63
CA TYR A 201 -1.11 -6.45 17.43
C TYR A 201 -2.05 -6.02 18.55
N ASP A 202 -2.12 -4.72 18.78
CA ASP A 202 -3.05 -4.15 19.74
C ASP A 202 -4.49 -4.17 19.17
N ASN A 203 -5.39 -4.84 19.89
CA ASN A 203 -6.78 -5.04 19.47
C ASN A 203 -7.54 -3.74 19.19
N HIS A 204 -7.19 -2.62 19.86
CA HIS A 204 -7.85 -1.35 19.60
C HIS A 204 -7.47 -0.80 18.21
N TYR A 205 -6.19 -0.91 17.85
CA TYR A 205 -5.72 -0.52 16.52
C TYR A 205 -6.29 -1.40 15.42
N CYS A 206 -6.30 -2.72 15.60
CA CYS A 206 -6.93 -3.63 14.63
C CYS A 206 -8.39 -3.25 14.41
N LYS A 207 -9.16 -2.98 15.49
CA LYS A 207 -10.55 -2.53 15.37
C LYS A 207 -10.69 -1.22 14.59
N ILE A 208 -9.89 -0.19 14.91
CA ILE A 208 -9.95 1.10 14.20
C ILE A 208 -9.65 0.90 12.71
N ILE A 209 -8.60 0.15 12.37
CA ILE A 209 -8.20 -0.06 10.98
C ILE A 209 -9.31 -0.82 10.24
N ASN A 210 -9.84 -1.86 10.86
CA ASN A 210 -10.87 -2.71 10.27
C ASN A 210 -12.24 -2.00 10.18
N GLU A 211 -12.50 -0.94 10.97
CA GLU A 211 -13.72 -0.10 10.87
C GLU A 211 -13.73 0.82 9.64
N PHE A 212 -12.57 1.13 9.05
CA PHE A 212 -12.46 2.02 7.89
C PHE A 212 -11.82 1.32 6.68
N PRO A 213 -12.41 0.22 6.19
CA PRO A 213 -11.80 -0.54 5.12
C PRO A 213 -11.74 0.33 3.84
N PRO A 214 -10.63 0.28 3.09
CA PRO A 214 -10.43 1.10 1.89
C PRO A 214 -11.23 0.58 0.69
N ILE A 215 -11.65 -0.67 0.77
CA ILE A 215 -12.42 -1.47 -0.19
C ILE A 215 -13.52 -2.17 0.64
N PRO A 216 -14.70 -2.51 0.11
CA PRO A 216 -15.72 -3.25 0.85
C PRO A 216 -15.15 -4.41 1.70
N GLN A 217 -15.63 -4.48 2.94
CA GLN A 217 -15.05 -5.25 4.05
C GLN A 217 -15.06 -6.78 3.83
N ASP A 218 -15.88 -7.25 2.89
CA ASP A 218 -16.00 -8.63 2.46
C ASP A 218 -14.80 -9.12 1.63
N GLN A 219 -13.87 -8.24 1.24
CA GLN A 219 -12.88 -8.56 0.18
C GLN A 219 -11.42 -8.20 0.53
N LEU A 220 -11.18 -7.51 1.66
CA LEU A 220 -9.83 -7.34 2.23
C LEU A 220 -9.65 -8.18 3.48
N CYS A 221 -8.42 -8.65 3.72
CA CYS A 221 -8.11 -9.31 4.99
C CYS A 221 -8.13 -8.24 6.08
N ALA A 222 -9.04 -8.40 7.04
CA ALA A 222 -8.96 -7.68 8.29
C ALA A 222 -7.56 -7.87 8.87
N VAL A 223 -6.97 -6.80 9.42
CA VAL A 223 -5.67 -6.90 10.09
C VAL A 223 -5.83 -7.95 11.20
N PRO A 224 -5.07 -9.07 11.16
CA PRO A 224 -5.25 -10.14 12.12
C PRO A 224 -4.83 -9.68 13.52
N GLU A 225 -5.25 -10.39 14.57
CA GLU A 225 -4.80 -10.08 15.94
C GLU A 225 -3.30 -10.36 16.11
N SER A 226 -2.76 -11.32 15.36
CA SER A 226 -1.33 -11.64 15.33
C SER A 226 -0.85 -11.96 13.92
N ARG A 227 0.44 -11.70 13.65
CA ARG A 227 1.08 -12.04 12.37
C ARG A 227 2.51 -12.50 12.59
N THR A 228 2.92 -13.55 11.86
CA THR A 228 4.32 -13.96 11.78
C THR A 228 5.04 -13.18 10.69
N VAL A 229 6.20 -12.63 11.02
CA VAL A 229 7.05 -11.84 10.11
C VAL A 229 8.47 -12.38 10.12
N LYS A 230 9.21 -12.18 9.02
CA LYS A 230 10.64 -12.50 8.93
C LYS A 230 11.48 -11.58 9.83
N SER A 231 12.72 -11.99 10.12
CA SER A 231 13.66 -11.28 10.99
C SER A 231 13.87 -9.82 10.60
N ASP A 232 14.11 -9.56 9.31
CA ASP A 232 14.32 -8.23 8.74
C ASP A 232 13.15 -7.26 9.00
N CYS A 233 11.92 -7.75 8.84
CA CYS A 233 10.68 -7.04 9.12
C CYS A 233 10.48 -6.81 10.62
N ALA A 234 10.85 -7.79 11.46
CA ALA A 234 10.76 -7.69 12.92
C ALA A 234 11.68 -6.57 13.45
N TRP A 235 12.94 -6.56 13.02
CA TRP A 235 13.91 -5.51 13.33
C TRP A 235 13.42 -4.14 12.85
N GLY A 236 12.96 -4.07 11.60
CA GLY A 236 12.48 -2.82 11.02
C GLY A 236 11.29 -2.22 11.75
N GLY A 237 10.28 -3.04 12.09
CA GLY A 237 9.12 -2.56 12.85
C GLY A 237 9.43 -2.19 14.29
N CYS A 238 10.39 -2.87 14.94
CA CYS A 238 10.86 -2.47 16.27
C CYS A 238 11.64 -1.14 16.25
N ILE A 239 12.47 -0.94 15.23
CA ILE A 239 13.20 0.31 14.99
C ILE A 239 12.21 1.45 14.67
N ALA A 240 11.19 1.19 13.85
CA ALA A 240 10.11 2.15 13.57
C ALA A 240 9.40 2.57 14.86
N PHE A 241 9.06 1.60 15.71
CA PHE A 241 8.42 1.86 17.01
C PHE A 241 9.30 2.72 17.91
N GLU A 242 10.59 2.38 18.08
CA GLU A 242 11.52 3.15 18.91
C GLU A 242 11.69 4.60 18.42
N ARG A 243 11.74 4.81 17.09
CA ARG A 243 11.79 6.16 16.50
C ARG A 243 10.50 6.93 16.71
N TRP A 244 9.36 6.26 16.57
CA TRP A 244 8.05 6.86 16.77
C TRP A 244 7.90 7.40 18.20
N ILE A 245 8.23 6.59 19.22
CA ILE A 245 8.19 7.03 20.62
C ILE A 245 9.24 8.10 20.95
N SER A 246 10.38 8.13 20.23
CA SER A 246 11.46 9.10 20.44
C SER A 246 11.19 10.46 19.80
N THR A 247 10.17 10.58 18.94
CA THR A 247 9.91 11.81 18.18
C THR A 247 9.27 12.88 19.10
N PRO A 248 9.99 13.99 19.43
CA PRO A 248 9.53 14.98 20.43
C PRO A 248 8.21 15.66 20.05
N ASP A 249 7.97 15.71 18.75
CA ASP A 249 6.87 16.42 18.11
C ASP A 249 5.49 15.78 18.37
N LEU A 250 5.41 14.55 18.88
CA LEU A 250 4.14 13.97 19.33
C LEU A 250 3.63 14.55 20.66
N GLY A 251 4.39 15.46 21.29
CA GLY A 251 3.88 16.66 21.98
C GLY A 251 2.97 16.48 23.21
N CYS A 252 2.75 15.26 23.70
CA CYS A 252 1.96 14.97 24.90
C CYS A 252 2.33 13.59 25.50
N MET A 253 3.59 13.15 25.36
CA MET A 253 4.14 12.21 26.33
C MET A 253 4.86 13.07 27.38
N PRO A 254 4.31 13.23 28.59
CA PRO A 254 5.08 13.76 29.69
C PRO A 254 6.38 12.96 29.79
N SER A 255 7.46 13.63 30.18
CA SER A 255 8.78 13.05 30.48
C SER A 255 8.77 11.85 31.46
N LEU A 256 7.60 11.46 31.98
CA LEU A 256 7.37 10.21 32.68
C LEU A 256 7.58 8.96 31.80
N PHE A 257 7.35 9.01 30.47
CA PHE A 257 7.50 7.81 29.62
C PHE A 257 8.89 7.61 29.01
N CYS A 258 9.70 8.67 28.86
CA CYS A 258 11.14 8.47 28.66
C CYS A 258 11.83 7.91 29.93
N LYS A 259 11.12 7.93 31.07
CA LYS A 259 11.51 7.32 32.34
C LYS A 259 10.90 5.95 32.62
N PHE A 260 10.00 5.45 31.77
CA PHE A 260 9.95 3.99 31.54
C PHE A 260 11.21 3.70 30.71
N GLU A 261 12.41 3.74 31.30
CA GLU A 261 13.04 2.50 31.75
C GLU A 261 12.67 1.42 30.71
N THR A 262 13.44 1.26 29.63
CA THR A 262 14.72 0.56 29.75
C THR A 262 14.87 -0.07 31.15
N ASP A 263 14.01 -1.05 31.46
CA ASP A 263 14.19 -2.01 32.56
C ASP A 263 15.53 -2.77 32.35
N GLY A 264 16.66 -2.05 32.33
CA GLY A 264 17.92 -2.48 31.73
C GLY A 264 17.83 -2.84 30.23
N LYS A 265 16.66 -2.76 29.59
CA LYS A 265 16.46 -3.21 28.21
C LYS A 265 17.20 -2.31 27.23
N LYS A 266 18.20 -2.86 26.52
CA LYS A 266 19.01 -2.11 25.53
C LYS A 266 18.11 -1.50 24.43
N SER A 267 18.53 -0.40 23.81
CA SER A 267 17.85 0.16 22.62
C SER A 267 17.95 -0.83 21.46
N VAL A 268 16.89 -0.97 20.66
CA VAL A 268 16.89 -1.80 19.44
C VAL A 268 17.78 -1.14 18.40
N ILE A 269 17.68 0.17 18.24
CA ILE A 269 18.52 0.92 17.29
C ILE A 269 20.00 0.82 17.65
N LYS A 270 20.36 0.87 18.94
CA LYS A 270 21.76 0.72 19.38
C LYS A 270 22.23 -0.74 19.43
N GLY A 271 21.29 -1.68 19.52
CA GLY A 271 21.57 -3.11 19.56
C GLY A 271 21.58 -3.76 18.18
N TRP A 272 21.14 -3.04 17.15
CA TRP A 272 21.20 -3.47 15.76
C TRP A 272 22.66 -3.48 15.29
N ASP A 273 23.11 -4.67 14.87
CA ASP A 273 24.39 -4.88 14.19
C ASP A 273 24.19 -4.67 12.69
N LYS A 274 25.20 -4.18 11.99
CA LYS A 274 25.12 -4.00 10.54
C LYS A 274 25.02 -5.34 9.80
N ASN A 275 25.42 -6.44 10.42
CA ASN A 275 25.27 -7.78 9.84
C ASN A 275 23.84 -8.31 9.94
N ILE A 276 22.92 -7.59 10.58
CA ILE A 276 21.53 -7.99 10.73
C ILE A 276 20.68 -7.28 9.68
N GLY A 277 19.98 -8.07 8.87
CA GLY A 277 19.02 -7.55 7.90
C GLY A 277 17.92 -6.70 8.55
N VAL A 278 17.52 -5.61 7.90
CA VAL A 278 16.49 -4.70 8.40
C VAL A 278 15.67 -4.11 7.25
N LYS A 279 14.34 -4.17 7.38
CA LYS A 279 13.37 -3.56 6.45
C LYS A 279 12.38 -2.68 7.19
N THR A 280 12.60 -1.37 7.12
CA THR A 280 11.76 -0.35 7.76
C THR A 280 10.97 0.42 6.71
N TRP A 281 9.65 0.37 6.77
CA TRP A 281 8.81 1.14 5.86
C TRP A 281 8.82 2.62 6.25
N VAL A 282 8.95 3.50 5.25
CA VAL A 282 8.85 4.95 5.40
C VAL A 282 7.61 5.40 4.65
N VAL A 283 6.57 5.74 5.40
CA VAL A 283 5.34 6.28 4.82
C VAL A 283 5.50 7.77 4.52
N PRO A 284 5.09 8.25 3.33
CA PRO A 284 5.13 9.67 3.02
C PRO A 284 4.21 10.49 3.95
N ASP A 285 4.61 11.73 4.22
CA ASP A 285 3.84 12.70 4.99
C ASP A 285 2.53 13.07 4.26
N GLU A 286 2.61 13.20 2.93
CA GLU A 286 1.47 13.46 2.04
C GLU A 286 1.69 12.73 0.70
N ARG A 287 0.61 12.25 0.07
CA ARG A 287 0.59 11.62 -1.26
C ARG A 287 -0.52 12.23 -2.09
N TRP A 288 -0.25 12.50 -3.36
CA TRP A 288 -1.26 12.89 -4.33
C TRP A 288 -0.96 12.32 -5.70
N GLU A 289 -2.01 12.00 -6.41
CA GLU A 289 -1.97 11.41 -7.74
C GLU A 289 -2.73 12.32 -8.71
N GLU A 290 -2.17 12.50 -9.89
CA GLU A 290 -2.79 13.24 -10.99
C GLU A 290 -2.54 12.48 -12.29
N ILE A 291 -3.49 12.54 -13.22
CA ILE A 291 -3.32 11.97 -14.56
C ILE A 291 -3.02 13.11 -15.52
N LEU A 292 -1.91 13.01 -16.25
CA LEU A 292 -1.42 14.03 -17.17
C LEU A 292 -1.34 13.47 -18.59
N PRO A 293 -1.52 14.30 -19.63
CA PRO A 293 -1.24 13.87 -21.00
C PRO A 293 0.25 13.52 -21.14
N GLY A 294 0.53 12.36 -21.71
CA GLY A 294 1.88 11.88 -22.02
C GLY A 294 2.56 12.82 -23.01
N GLY A 295 3.88 13.01 -22.88
CA GLY A 295 4.64 13.98 -23.67
C GLY A 295 4.79 13.68 -25.17
N GLY A 296 4.06 12.72 -25.73
CA GLY A 296 4.15 12.35 -27.14
C GLY A 296 3.39 13.32 -28.05
N CYS A 297 4.00 13.81 -29.12
CA CYS A 297 3.36 14.74 -30.06
C CYS A 297 2.30 14.11 -31.00
N GLY A 298 1.74 12.95 -30.65
CA GLY A 298 0.81 12.20 -31.49
C GLY A 298 -0.67 12.54 -31.24
N PRO A 299 -1.56 12.45 -32.25
CA PRO A 299 -3.00 12.50 -32.04
C PRO A 299 -3.46 11.29 -31.22
N GLY A 300 -3.91 11.52 -30.00
CA GLY A 300 -4.25 10.47 -29.02
C GLY A 300 -3.28 10.44 -27.84
N LEU A 301 -3.16 11.55 -27.11
CA LEU A 301 -2.29 11.65 -25.94
C LEU A 301 -2.71 10.64 -24.88
N ASP A 302 -1.88 9.63 -24.65
CA ASP A 302 -2.07 8.70 -23.54
C ASP A 302 -2.10 9.47 -22.23
N MET A 303 -3.12 9.25 -21.43
CA MET A 303 -3.25 9.86 -20.11
C MET A 303 -2.48 9.00 -19.11
N LEU A 304 -1.37 9.53 -18.60
CA LEU A 304 -0.41 8.80 -17.78
C LEU A 304 -0.41 9.31 -16.34
N PRO A 305 -0.25 8.43 -15.34
CA PRO A 305 -0.26 8.86 -13.95
C PRO A 305 1.03 9.56 -13.55
N ARG A 306 0.87 10.46 -12.59
CA ARG A 306 1.93 11.15 -11.87
C ARG A 306 1.59 11.13 -10.39
N THR A 307 2.49 10.59 -9.59
CA THR A 307 2.38 10.65 -8.14
C THR A 307 3.37 11.66 -7.61
N THR A 308 3.01 12.34 -6.53
CA THR A 308 4.00 13.08 -5.77
C THR A 308 3.81 12.82 -4.28
N LEU A 309 4.95 12.69 -3.60
CA LEU A 309 5.06 12.38 -2.20
C LEU A 309 5.80 13.52 -1.50
N LEU A 310 5.36 13.88 -0.29
CA LEU A 310 6.17 14.67 0.64
C LEU A 310 6.80 13.74 1.65
N VAL A 311 8.13 13.79 1.76
CA VAL A 311 8.89 12.93 2.67
C VAL A 311 9.99 13.75 3.32
N ARG A 312 9.92 13.96 4.63
CA ARG A 312 11.04 14.53 5.43
C ARG A 312 11.56 15.87 4.90
N GLY A 313 10.67 16.71 4.36
CA GLY A 313 11.03 18.02 3.79
C GLY A 313 11.48 17.97 2.33
N PHE A 314 11.33 16.83 1.67
CA PHE A 314 11.56 16.65 0.23
C PHE A 314 10.25 16.36 -0.49
N LYS A 315 10.19 16.78 -1.75
CA LYS A 315 9.15 16.46 -2.71
C LYS A 315 9.71 15.42 -3.67
N VAL A 316 9.14 14.23 -3.61
CA VAL A 316 9.46 13.11 -4.52
C VAL A 316 8.37 13.07 -5.57
N VAL A 317 8.71 13.27 -6.83
CA VAL A 317 7.77 13.22 -7.96
C VAL A 317 8.04 11.94 -8.73
N LEU A 318 7.02 11.11 -8.90
CA LEU A 318 7.03 9.95 -9.77
C LEU A 318 6.21 10.26 -11.03
N THR A 319 6.80 10.06 -12.19
CA THR A 319 6.19 10.33 -13.50
C THR A 319 6.35 9.14 -14.43
N VAL A 320 5.30 8.79 -15.14
CA VAL A 320 5.35 7.79 -16.21
C VAL A 320 5.71 8.48 -17.53
N LYS A 321 6.71 7.93 -18.23
CA LYS A 321 7.15 8.39 -19.57
C LYS A 321 7.71 7.21 -20.35
N GLN A 322 8.09 7.41 -21.61
CA GLN A 322 8.73 6.36 -22.42
C GLN A 322 9.94 5.81 -21.66
N SER A 323 9.96 4.49 -21.46
CA SER A 323 11.05 3.80 -20.77
C SER A 323 12.35 3.89 -21.55
N SER A 324 13.48 3.82 -20.84
CA SER A 324 14.80 3.67 -21.45
C SER A 324 15.04 2.26 -22.01
N ILE A 325 14.24 1.26 -21.60
CA ILE A 325 14.33 -0.10 -22.13
C ILE A 325 13.66 -0.15 -23.51
N PRO A 326 14.37 -0.56 -24.58
CA PRO A 326 13.79 -0.67 -25.91
C PRO A 326 12.54 -1.56 -25.92
N ASN A 327 11.47 -1.09 -26.58
CA ASN A 327 10.18 -1.79 -26.75
C ASN A 327 9.37 -2.11 -25.49
N SER A 328 9.80 -1.68 -24.30
CA SER A 328 9.04 -1.88 -23.05
C SER A 328 7.82 -0.97 -22.90
N GLY A 329 7.70 0.05 -23.77
CA GLY A 329 6.65 1.06 -23.68
C GLY A 329 6.96 2.11 -22.62
N TYR A 330 6.12 2.20 -21.61
CA TYR A 330 6.24 3.20 -20.56
C TYR A 330 7.02 2.68 -19.35
N GLY A 331 7.70 3.58 -18.64
CA GLY A 331 8.41 3.31 -17.39
C GLY A 331 8.11 4.40 -16.36
N ALA A 332 8.18 4.03 -15.08
CA ALA A 332 8.07 4.96 -13.97
C ALA A 332 9.43 5.58 -13.63
N PHE A 333 9.45 6.88 -13.47
CA PHE A 333 10.66 7.64 -13.16
C PHE A 333 10.47 8.47 -11.91
N MET A 334 11.52 8.61 -11.11
CA MET A 334 11.50 9.34 -9.86
C MET A 334 12.47 10.50 -9.86
N LYS A 335 12.01 11.65 -9.39
CA LYS A 335 12.81 12.85 -9.15
C LYS A 335 12.59 13.40 -7.76
N VAL A 336 13.67 13.75 -7.07
CA VAL A 336 13.62 14.31 -5.72
C VAL A 336 14.04 15.77 -5.72
N THR A 337 13.27 16.62 -5.03
CA THR A 337 13.56 18.05 -4.88
C THR A 337 13.36 18.48 -3.43
N PRO A 338 14.25 19.26 -2.82
CA PRO A 338 14.01 19.80 -1.48
C PRO A 338 12.86 20.81 -1.52
N LEU A 339 11.96 20.77 -0.54
CA LEU A 339 10.82 21.71 -0.48
C LEU A 339 11.25 23.16 -0.23
N VAL A 340 12.44 23.35 0.33
CA VAL A 340 12.99 24.64 0.69
C VAL A 340 14.37 24.67 0.08
N SER A 341 14.69 25.73 -0.68
CA SER A 341 16.08 25.97 -1.09
C SER A 341 16.87 26.29 0.17
N TYR A 342 17.56 25.28 0.70
CA TYR A 342 18.49 25.49 1.77
C TYR A 342 19.71 26.19 1.17
N LYS A 343 20.08 27.35 1.74
CA LYS A 343 21.39 27.96 1.45
C LYS A 343 22.53 27.03 1.83
N ASP A 344 22.25 26.11 2.75
CA ASP A 344 23.13 25.04 3.14
C ASP A 344 22.85 23.80 2.28
N SER A 345 23.78 23.48 1.40
CA SER A 345 23.75 22.28 0.54
C SER A 345 23.86 20.96 1.31
N SER A 346 24.01 21.02 2.65
CA SER A 346 24.17 19.84 3.51
C SER A 346 22.92 18.97 3.64
N ARG A 347 21.71 19.51 3.42
CA ARG A 347 20.47 18.74 3.56
C ARG A 347 20.20 17.90 2.32
N LYS A 348 20.57 16.63 2.43
CA LYS A 348 20.43 15.59 1.41
C LYS A 348 19.17 14.74 1.63
N PHE A 349 18.52 14.31 0.55
CA PHE A 349 17.48 13.29 0.64
C PHE A 349 18.16 11.97 1.00
N PHE A 350 17.88 11.48 2.20
CA PHE A 350 18.59 10.34 2.77
C PHE A 350 17.60 9.39 3.44
N LEU A 351 17.55 8.17 2.91
CA LEU A 351 16.98 7.00 3.56
C LEU A 351 18.10 6.33 4.37
N ARG A 352 17.80 5.90 5.59
CA ARG A 352 18.75 5.15 6.44
C ARG A 352 18.88 3.72 5.92
N PRO A 353 19.92 2.97 6.34
CA PRO A 353 20.02 1.56 5.98
C PRO A 353 18.74 0.79 6.29
N GLY A 354 18.26 0.05 5.28
CA GLY A 354 17.01 -0.71 5.32
C GLY A 354 15.71 0.11 5.31
N GLU A 355 15.76 1.44 5.19
CA GLU A 355 14.55 2.24 4.99
C GLU A 355 14.07 2.16 3.55
N LEU A 356 12.81 1.76 3.39
CA LEU A 356 12.15 1.65 2.10
C LEU A 356 10.93 2.59 2.09
N LEU A 357 10.90 3.56 1.17
CA LEU A 357 9.82 4.52 0.99
C LEU A 357 8.61 3.83 0.33
N ASP A 358 7.46 3.82 1.02
CA ASP A 358 6.20 3.37 0.43
C ASP A 358 5.78 4.33 -0.69
N ILE A 359 5.85 3.87 -1.94
CA ILE A 359 5.42 4.64 -3.11
C ILE A 359 3.97 4.34 -3.50
N GLY A 360 3.36 3.32 -2.87
CA GLY A 360 1.94 3.01 -2.95
C GLY A 360 1.61 1.53 -3.16
N VAL A 361 0.33 1.23 -3.01
CA VAL A 361 -0.28 -0.07 -3.32
C VAL A 361 -0.10 -0.39 -4.81
N TYR A 362 0.44 -1.56 -5.09
CA TYR A 362 0.46 -2.17 -6.41
C TYR A 362 -0.78 -3.04 -6.64
N THR A 363 -1.26 -3.78 -5.64
CA THR A 363 -2.50 -4.57 -5.73
C THR A 363 -2.98 -4.96 -4.33
N PRO A 364 -4.29 -5.18 -4.07
CA PRO A 364 -5.43 -4.94 -4.95
C PRO A 364 -5.78 -3.45 -5.03
N PHE A 365 -6.29 -3.02 -6.18
CA PHE A 365 -6.88 -1.70 -6.37
C PHE A 365 -8.38 -1.69 -6.10
N CYS A 366 -9.05 -2.81 -6.40
CA CYS A 366 -10.44 -3.01 -6.07
C CYS A 366 -10.69 -4.41 -5.53
N ALA A 367 -11.90 -4.57 -5.02
CA ALA A 367 -12.35 -5.75 -4.32
C ALA A 367 -12.27 -7.01 -5.20
N THR A 368 -12.62 -6.84 -6.49
CA THR A 368 -12.66 -7.90 -7.50
C THR A 368 -11.29 -8.36 -7.99
N ASP A 369 -10.21 -7.66 -7.64
CA ASP A 369 -8.85 -8.07 -8.02
C ASP A 369 -8.46 -9.35 -7.29
N ARG A 370 -9.01 -9.58 -6.10
CA ARG A 370 -8.76 -10.82 -5.36
C ARG A 370 -9.59 -11.96 -5.94
N LYS A 371 -8.91 -13.01 -6.42
CA LYS A 371 -9.54 -14.20 -7.01
C LYS A 371 -9.11 -15.47 -6.30
N LYS A 372 -10.03 -16.43 -6.19
CA LYS A 372 -9.64 -17.80 -5.85
C LYS A 372 -8.81 -18.37 -6.99
N GLU A 373 -7.83 -19.20 -6.66
CA GLU A 373 -6.91 -19.78 -7.65
C GLU A 373 -7.65 -20.46 -8.81
N VAL A 374 -8.66 -21.29 -8.51
CA VAL A 374 -9.49 -21.95 -9.55
C VAL A 374 -10.24 -20.99 -10.47
N VAL A 375 -10.62 -19.81 -9.98
CA VAL A 375 -11.26 -18.78 -10.80
C VAL A 375 -10.24 -18.09 -11.68
N PHE A 376 -9.08 -17.75 -11.10
CA PHE A 376 -7.98 -17.13 -11.84
C PHE A 376 -7.47 -18.03 -12.96
N LYS A 377 -7.24 -19.32 -12.70
CA LYS A 377 -6.85 -20.32 -13.71
C LYS A 377 -7.77 -20.32 -14.93
N LEU A 378 -9.09 -20.30 -14.71
CA LEU A 378 -10.06 -20.27 -15.80
C LEU A 378 -10.07 -18.97 -16.58
N LYS A 379 -9.93 -17.83 -15.88
CA LYS A 379 -9.79 -16.53 -16.53
C LYS A 379 -8.51 -16.48 -17.36
N ASN A 380 -7.42 -17.01 -16.84
CA ASN A 380 -6.14 -17.12 -17.52
C ASN A 380 -6.24 -17.97 -18.79
N TYR A 381 -6.95 -19.11 -18.72
CA TYR A 381 -7.27 -19.92 -19.90
C TYR A 381 -8.09 -19.13 -20.92
N ILE A 382 -9.18 -18.47 -20.51
CA ILE A 382 -10.07 -17.72 -21.42
C ILE A 382 -9.34 -16.63 -22.19
N HIS A 383 -8.40 -15.94 -21.54
CA HIS A 383 -7.67 -14.81 -22.11
C HIS A 383 -6.25 -15.18 -22.54
N SER A 384 -6.04 -16.44 -22.93
CA SER A 384 -4.77 -16.91 -23.54
C SER A 384 -3.52 -16.54 -22.74
N ARG A 385 -3.63 -16.62 -21.41
CA ARG A 385 -2.59 -16.31 -20.42
C ARG A 385 -2.15 -14.85 -20.30
N GLU A 386 -2.93 -13.91 -20.84
CA GLU A 386 -2.70 -12.47 -20.64
C GLU A 386 -2.82 -12.04 -19.16
N PRO A 387 -3.77 -12.55 -18.35
CA PRO A 387 -3.88 -12.20 -16.92
C PRO A 387 -2.68 -12.58 -16.05
N GLU A 388 -1.98 -13.67 -16.37
CA GLU A 388 -0.77 -14.15 -15.66
C GLU A 388 0.36 -13.12 -15.62
N GLU A 389 0.37 -12.17 -16.54
CA GLU A 389 1.36 -11.10 -16.58
C GLU A 389 1.14 -10.06 -15.47
N TRP A 390 -0.06 -10.02 -14.91
CA TRP A 390 -0.55 -8.99 -14.01
C TRP A 390 -1.17 -9.60 -12.75
N CYS A 391 -0.71 -10.80 -12.38
CA CYS A 391 -1.14 -11.48 -11.19
C CYS A 391 -0.04 -11.55 -10.13
N PHE A 392 -0.44 -11.54 -8.86
CA PHE A 392 0.46 -11.54 -7.72
C PHE A 392 -0.10 -12.46 -6.64
N ASP A 393 0.80 -13.07 -5.88
CA ASP A 393 0.40 -13.86 -4.73
C ASP A 393 -0.31 -12.99 -3.69
N THR A 394 -1.16 -13.64 -2.91
CA THR A 394 -1.74 -13.03 -1.71
C THR A 394 -1.09 -13.66 -0.49
N ILE A 395 -1.36 -13.10 0.70
CA ILE A 395 -0.96 -13.75 1.96
C ILE A 395 -1.66 -15.13 2.12
N ASP A 396 -2.80 -15.32 1.46
CA ASP A 396 -3.59 -16.55 1.55
C ASP A 396 -3.29 -17.45 0.34
N ASP A 397 -2.74 -18.64 0.59
CA ASP A 397 -2.22 -19.57 -0.44
C ASP A 397 -3.23 -19.94 -1.54
N ASN A 398 -4.54 -19.81 -1.28
CA ASN A 398 -5.60 -20.18 -2.22
C ASN A 398 -6.17 -19.00 -3.02
N THR A 399 -5.58 -17.81 -2.89
CA THR A 399 -6.01 -16.63 -3.63
C THR A 399 -4.86 -15.92 -4.32
N THR A 400 -5.18 -15.30 -5.44
CA THR A 400 -4.25 -14.52 -6.28
C THR A 400 -4.88 -13.14 -6.49
N TYR A 401 -4.07 -12.09 -6.44
CA TYR A 401 -4.48 -10.78 -6.92
C TYR A 401 -4.30 -10.72 -8.43
N ASP A 402 -5.33 -10.29 -9.16
CA ASP A 402 -5.38 -10.16 -10.61
C ASP A 402 -5.99 -8.80 -10.96
N ILE A 403 -5.14 -7.88 -11.42
CA ILE A 403 -5.52 -6.49 -11.77
C ILE A 403 -5.99 -6.35 -13.23
N THR A 404 -6.46 -7.44 -13.84
CA THR A 404 -6.98 -7.43 -15.22
C THR A 404 -8.50 -7.33 -15.30
N ASP A 405 -8.97 -6.72 -16.37
CA ASP A 405 -10.39 -6.60 -16.70
C ASP A 405 -10.98 -7.95 -17.11
N GLU A 406 -12.17 -8.27 -16.62
CA GLU A 406 -12.81 -9.58 -16.86
C GLU A 406 -13.11 -9.85 -18.33
N ILE A 407 -13.30 -8.80 -19.14
CA ILE A 407 -13.74 -8.87 -20.54
C ILE A 407 -12.56 -8.82 -21.49
N SER A 408 -11.58 -7.95 -21.24
CA SER A 408 -10.42 -7.84 -22.14
C SER A 408 -9.26 -8.76 -21.78
N GLY A 409 -9.16 -9.25 -20.55
CA GLY A 409 -7.97 -9.99 -20.08
C GLY A 409 -6.74 -9.11 -19.82
N GLY A 410 -6.68 -7.90 -20.40
CA GLY A 410 -5.66 -6.90 -20.09
C GLY A 410 -5.96 -6.06 -18.83
N VAL A 411 -4.96 -5.31 -18.36
CA VAL A 411 -5.03 -4.49 -17.13
C VAL A 411 -6.23 -3.54 -17.10
N HIS A 412 -6.96 -3.50 -15.98
CA HIS A 412 -8.13 -2.63 -15.84
C HIS A 412 -7.73 -1.15 -15.66
N SER A 413 -8.69 -0.25 -15.88
CA SER A 413 -8.44 1.21 -15.92
C SER A 413 -7.96 1.79 -14.58
N ILE A 414 -8.43 1.25 -13.45
CA ILE A 414 -7.98 1.72 -12.12
C ILE A 414 -6.47 1.51 -11.94
N ALA A 415 -5.95 0.32 -12.22
CA ALA A 415 -4.52 0.00 -12.13
C ALA A 415 -3.66 0.89 -13.03
N ARG A 416 -4.13 1.20 -14.25
CA ARG A 416 -3.49 2.15 -15.18
C ARG A 416 -3.38 3.58 -14.63
N ASN A 417 -4.16 3.93 -13.60
CA ASN A 417 -4.08 5.25 -12.98
C ASN A 417 -3.03 5.31 -11.85
N HIS A 418 -2.34 4.22 -11.55
CA HIS A 418 -1.36 4.16 -10.48
C HIS A 418 0.05 3.91 -11.02
N ILE A 419 1.02 4.64 -10.46
CA ILE A 419 2.45 4.53 -10.85
C ILE A 419 3.00 3.10 -10.78
N PRO A 420 2.72 2.30 -9.72
CA PRO A 420 3.36 1.01 -9.54
C PRO A 420 3.21 0.07 -10.75
N MET A 421 2.11 0.16 -11.49
CA MET A 421 1.84 -0.62 -12.71
C MET A 421 2.85 -0.38 -13.85
N TYR A 422 3.54 0.77 -13.84
CA TYR A 422 4.52 1.16 -14.86
C TYR A 422 5.98 0.95 -14.42
N ILE A 423 6.21 0.24 -13.30
CA ILE A 423 7.57 -0.09 -12.87
C ILE A 423 8.04 -1.29 -13.70
N ASN A 424 9.12 -1.07 -14.43
CA ASN A 424 9.66 -2.08 -15.31
C ASN A 424 10.48 -3.10 -14.52
N GLU A 425 10.65 -4.24 -15.15
CA GLU A 425 11.56 -5.26 -14.65
C GLU A 425 13.02 -4.83 -14.82
N VAL A 426 13.85 -5.19 -13.84
CA VAL A 426 15.30 -5.10 -13.95
C VAL A 426 15.81 -5.93 -15.13
N LYS A 427 16.70 -5.35 -15.93
CA LYS A 427 17.34 -6.11 -17.01
C LYS A 427 18.26 -7.16 -16.40
N ARG A 428 18.04 -8.41 -16.82
CA ARG A 428 18.86 -9.56 -16.47
C ARG A 428 19.81 -9.84 -17.64
N GLU A 429 21.05 -10.18 -17.33
CA GLU A 429 22.09 -10.51 -18.31
C GLU A 429 22.74 -11.84 -17.94
N LEU A 430 23.10 -12.62 -18.96
CA LEU A 430 23.91 -13.81 -18.76
C LEU A 430 25.37 -13.39 -18.60
N ASN A 431 25.98 -13.70 -17.46
CA ASN A 431 27.41 -13.51 -17.26
C ASN A 431 28.23 -14.51 -18.10
N THR A 432 29.55 -14.38 -18.07
CA THR A 432 30.48 -15.27 -18.81
C THR A 432 30.38 -16.74 -18.40
N GLU A 433 29.91 -17.01 -17.19
CA GLU A 433 29.69 -18.35 -16.64
C GLU A 433 28.30 -18.90 -16.96
N LYS A 434 27.48 -18.13 -17.70
CA LYS A 434 26.07 -18.41 -18.04
C LYS A 434 25.14 -18.41 -16.83
N GLU A 435 25.52 -17.73 -15.76
CA GLU A 435 24.60 -17.40 -14.67
C GLU A 435 23.86 -16.10 -14.99
N ILE A 436 22.63 -16.00 -14.51
CA ILE A 436 21.80 -14.83 -14.71
C ILE A 436 22.17 -13.82 -13.62
N CYS A 437 22.78 -12.71 -14.01
CA CYS A 437 23.06 -11.58 -13.13
C CYS A 437 22.13 -10.41 -13.48
N LEU A 438 21.82 -9.57 -12.49
CA LEU A 438 21.13 -8.32 -12.75
C LEU A 438 22.12 -7.31 -13.34
N SER A 439 21.73 -6.58 -14.39
CA SER A 439 22.60 -5.52 -14.94
C SER A 439 22.65 -4.29 -14.04
N SER A 440 21.75 -4.21 -13.05
CA SER A 440 21.63 -3.15 -12.06
C SER A 440 20.84 -3.66 -10.86
N SER A 441 21.11 -3.18 -9.66
CA SER A 441 20.32 -3.54 -8.48
C SER A 441 18.89 -2.98 -8.58
N PRO A 442 17.84 -3.77 -8.26
CA PRO A 442 16.48 -3.26 -8.24
C PRO A 442 16.39 -2.15 -7.18
N ASN A 443 15.53 -1.17 -7.44
CA ASN A 443 15.32 -0.05 -6.53
C ASN A 443 13.87 0.00 -6.02
N ILE A 444 13.07 -0.98 -6.42
CA ILE A 444 11.71 -1.25 -5.97
C ILE A 444 11.63 -2.68 -5.45
N TYR A 445 10.99 -2.82 -4.31
CA TYR A 445 10.75 -4.09 -3.65
C TYR A 445 9.25 -4.23 -3.37
N ALA A 446 8.71 -5.42 -3.64
CA ALA A 446 7.34 -5.76 -3.30
C ALA A 446 7.25 -6.29 -1.87
N ALA A 447 6.25 -5.85 -1.10
CA ALA A 447 5.97 -6.42 0.22
C ALA A 447 4.50 -6.27 0.60
N HIS A 448 3.98 -7.21 1.37
CA HIS A 448 2.61 -7.17 1.86
C HIS A 448 2.46 -6.32 3.12
N ASP A 449 1.50 -5.39 3.09
CA ASP A 449 1.03 -4.69 4.30
C ASP A 449 0.27 -5.64 5.26
N PRO A 450 -0.14 -5.20 6.46
CA PRO A 450 -0.94 -6.01 7.39
C PRO A 450 -2.35 -6.39 6.92
N GLU A 451 -2.88 -5.75 5.88
CA GLU A 451 -4.20 -6.04 5.27
C GLU A 451 -4.08 -7.02 4.07
N GLY A 452 -2.86 -7.38 3.67
CA GLY A 452 -2.57 -8.26 2.56
C GLY A 452 -2.22 -7.57 1.25
N SER A 453 -2.38 -6.25 1.15
CA SER A 453 -2.08 -5.51 -0.08
C SER A 453 -0.58 -5.55 -0.37
N VAL A 454 -0.23 -5.75 -1.63
CA VAL A 454 1.14 -5.64 -2.13
C VAL A 454 1.46 -4.16 -2.33
N HIS A 455 2.54 -3.70 -1.71
CA HIS A 455 3.11 -2.38 -1.90
C HIS A 455 4.40 -2.45 -2.65
N TYR A 456 4.68 -1.41 -3.43
CA TYR A 456 6.00 -1.14 -3.95
C TYR A 456 6.73 -0.17 -3.03
N LEU A 457 7.94 -0.56 -2.64
CA LEU A 457 8.77 0.17 -1.70
C LEU A 457 10.07 0.58 -2.39
N PHE A 458 10.34 1.88 -2.44
CA PHE A 458 11.55 2.45 -3.02
C PHE A 458 12.70 2.53 -2.02
N GLY A 459 13.84 1.95 -2.35
CA GLY A 459 15.05 2.01 -1.53
C GLY A 459 15.99 0.86 -1.83
N ILE A 460 16.92 0.60 -0.91
CA ILE A 460 17.77 -0.61 -0.92
C ILE A 460 17.55 -1.28 0.44
N PRO A 461 17.06 -2.54 0.49
CA PRO A 461 16.96 -3.28 1.73
C PRO A 461 18.37 -3.53 2.25
N HIS A 462 18.50 -3.64 3.56
CA HIS A 462 19.75 -4.07 4.15
C HIS A 462 19.56 -5.52 4.54
N ASP A 463 20.29 -6.42 3.90
CA ASP A 463 20.16 -7.86 4.12
C ASP A 463 21.33 -8.41 4.97
N GLY A 464 21.96 -7.57 5.78
CA GLY A 464 23.16 -7.89 6.58
C GLY A 464 24.49 -7.63 5.87
N GLU A 465 24.53 -7.63 4.54
CA GLU A 465 25.75 -7.34 3.78
C GLU A 465 26.02 -5.84 3.65
N SER A 466 26.84 -5.31 4.57
CA SER A 466 27.08 -3.86 4.69
C SER A 466 27.77 -3.24 3.48
N ASP A 467 28.74 -3.94 2.90
CA ASP A 467 29.58 -3.40 1.82
C ASP A 467 28.78 -3.31 0.51
N GLU A 468 28.03 -4.37 0.17
CA GLU A 468 27.11 -4.38 -0.97
C GLU A 468 26.00 -3.34 -0.81
N PHE A 469 25.41 -3.23 0.39
CA PHE A 469 24.43 -2.19 0.67
C PHE A 469 25.01 -0.79 0.41
N GLU A 470 26.22 -0.50 0.89
CA GLU A 470 26.83 0.81 0.71
C GLU A 470 27.11 1.16 -0.75
N GLU A 471 27.51 0.18 -1.57
CA GLU A 471 27.75 0.34 -3.00
C GLU A 471 26.43 0.66 -3.73
N ASN A 472 25.44 -0.24 -3.61
CA ASN A 472 24.11 -0.08 -4.19
C ASN A 472 23.44 1.24 -3.77
N PHE A 473 23.57 1.58 -2.49
CA PHE A 473 23.02 2.82 -1.96
C PHE A 473 23.71 4.06 -2.52
N LYS A 474 25.04 4.03 -2.73
CA LYS A 474 25.79 5.14 -3.35
C LYS A 474 25.34 5.34 -4.80
N GLU A 475 25.16 4.26 -5.56
CA GLU A 475 24.69 4.31 -6.94
C GLU A 475 23.28 4.90 -7.05
N LEU A 476 22.36 4.47 -6.18
CA LEU A 476 21.00 4.98 -6.16
C LEU A 476 20.93 6.44 -5.69
N GLN A 477 21.68 6.80 -4.65
CA GLN A 477 21.57 8.11 -4.02
C GLN A 477 22.26 9.21 -4.83
N ALA A 478 23.36 8.92 -5.52
CA ALA A 478 24.15 9.96 -6.19
C ALA A 478 23.34 10.74 -7.26
N PRO A 479 22.58 10.10 -8.18
CA PRO A 479 21.71 10.80 -9.13
C PRO A 479 20.60 11.60 -8.45
N LEU A 480 19.90 10.99 -7.48
CA LEU A 480 18.82 11.65 -6.74
C LEU A 480 19.32 12.92 -6.03
N MET A 481 20.55 12.87 -5.53
CA MET A 481 21.19 14.00 -4.88
C MET A 481 21.59 15.12 -5.83
N ARG A 482 21.80 14.82 -7.12
CA ARG A 482 21.98 15.83 -8.18
C ARG A 482 20.64 16.37 -8.70
N GLY A 483 19.51 15.86 -8.20
CA GLY A 483 18.18 16.19 -8.69
C GLY A 483 17.91 15.61 -10.08
N GLU A 484 18.70 14.59 -10.46
CA GLU A 484 18.47 13.81 -11.66
C GLU A 484 17.24 12.93 -11.48
N GLU A 485 16.68 12.53 -12.60
CA GLU A 485 15.55 11.63 -12.65
C GLU A 485 16.08 10.22 -12.94
N ILE A 486 15.63 9.24 -12.18
CA ILE A 486 16.02 7.83 -12.34
C ILE A 486 14.81 7.01 -12.76
N GLU A 487 15.01 5.97 -13.57
CA GLU A 487 13.98 4.98 -13.84
C GLU A 487 13.91 3.97 -12.70
N LEU A 488 12.71 3.49 -12.41
CA LEU A 488 12.44 2.55 -11.33
C LEU A 488 12.35 1.13 -11.87
N TYR A 489 12.97 0.19 -11.16
CA TYR A 489 13.03 -1.21 -11.53
C TYR A 489 12.73 -2.13 -10.36
N VAL A 490 11.92 -3.15 -10.64
CA VAL A 490 11.59 -4.26 -9.73
C VAL A 490 12.16 -5.57 -10.28
N ASP A 491 12.47 -6.52 -9.40
CA ASP A 491 12.77 -7.89 -9.81
C ASP A 491 11.54 -8.77 -9.57
N TYR A 492 10.90 -9.27 -10.64
CA TYR A 492 9.75 -10.19 -10.53
C TYR A 492 10.17 -11.64 -10.21
N GLY A 493 11.47 -11.91 -10.07
CA GLY A 493 11.97 -13.23 -9.70
C GLY A 493 12.00 -14.23 -10.85
N GLU A 494 12.33 -15.48 -10.53
CA GLU A 494 12.47 -16.54 -11.53
C GLU A 494 11.13 -17.04 -12.07
N GLU A 495 10.07 -16.99 -11.26
CA GLU A 495 8.74 -17.49 -11.63
C GLU A 495 8.15 -16.72 -12.83
N TYR A 496 8.47 -15.43 -12.93
CA TYR A 496 8.07 -14.58 -14.05
C TYR A 496 8.77 -14.94 -15.38
N GLU A 497 9.80 -15.80 -15.37
CA GLU A 497 10.51 -16.24 -16.59
C GLU A 497 9.57 -16.90 -17.60
N ARG A 498 8.49 -17.56 -17.14
CA ARG A 498 7.45 -18.12 -18.03
C ARG A 498 6.83 -17.05 -18.90
N VAL A 499 6.49 -15.92 -18.30
CA VAL A 499 5.92 -14.76 -19.00
C VAL A 499 6.96 -14.20 -19.99
N ARG A 500 8.23 -14.06 -19.57
CA ARG A 500 9.31 -13.57 -20.44
C ARG A 500 9.52 -14.44 -21.68
N LEU A 501 9.45 -15.77 -21.51
CA LEU A 501 9.56 -16.75 -22.59
C LEU A 501 8.43 -16.57 -23.61
N ARG A 502 7.17 -16.52 -23.16
CA ARG A 502 6.01 -16.34 -24.04
C ARG A 502 6.06 -15.03 -24.83
N LYS A 503 6.56 -13.96 -24.21
CA LYS A 503 6.72 -12.64 -24.83
C LYS A 503 8.01 -12.46 -25.64
N ASN A 504 8.82 -13.51 -25.78
CA ASN A 504 10.08 -13.49 -26.54
C ASN A 504 11.12 -12.48 -26.05
N TYR A 505 11.17 -12.20 -24.74
CA TYR A 505 12.27 -11.42 -24.13
C TYR A 505 12.95 -12.13 -22.95
N SER A 506 12.75 -13.44 -22.84
CA SER A 506 13.45 -14.30 -21.89
C SER A 506 14.96 -14.06 -21.88
N VAL A 507 15.51 -13.97 -20.68
CA VAL A 507 16.96 -13.86 -20.44
C VAL A 507 17.68 -15.11 -20.92
N LEU A 508 16.98 -16.23 -20.98
CA LEU A 508 17.47 -17.52 -21.42
C LEU A 508 17.50 -17.64 -22.96
N ALA A 509 16.92 -16.69 -23.71
CA ALA A 509 16.87 -16.73 -25.17
C ALA A 509 18.26 -16.93 -25.84
N PRO A 510 19.36 -16.31 -25.38
CA PRO A 510 20.70 -16.57 -25.92
C PRO A 510 21.14 -18.04 -25.79
N LEU A 511 20.67 -18.75 -24.76
CA LEU A 511 20.98 -20.18 -24.55
C LEU A 511 20.30 -21.09 -25.58
N LEU A 512 19.24 -20.64 -26.26
CA LEU A 512 18.60 -21.39 -27.35
C LEU A 512 19.55 -21.66 -28.53
N ASN A 513 20.55 -20.79 -28.72
CA ASN A 513 21.50 -20.94 -29.83
C ASN A 513 22.59 -21.99 -29.53
N ASP A 514 22.86 -22.30 -28.26
CA ASP A 514 23.84 -23.29 -27.83
C ASP A 514 23.18 -24.68 -27.64
N LYS A 515 23.74 -25.75 -28.23
CA LYS A 515 23.22 -27.11 -28.04
C LYS A 515 23.20 -27.55 -26.57
N LYS A 516 24.18 -27.12 -25.76
CA LYS A 516 24.19 -27.39 -24.31
C LYS A 516 23.15 -26.54 -23.59
N GLY A 517 23.03 -25.27 -23.97
CA GLY A 517 22.02 -24.34 -23.49
C GLY A 517 20.59 -24.85 -23.73
N ARG A 518 20.30 -25.39 -24.91
CA ARG A 518 18.99 -26.01 -25.23
C ARG A 518 18.61 -27.18 -24.34
N LYS A 519 19.56 -27.96 -23.82
CA LYS A 519 19.22 -29.09 -22.94
C LYS A 519 18.79 -28.57 -21.57
N VAL A 520 19.58 -27.67 -20.97
CA VAL A 520 19.27 -27.03 -19.68
C VAL A 520 17.99 -26.21 -19.79
N LEU A 521 17.86 -25.47 -20.89
CA LEU A 521 16.67 -24.69 -21.17
C LEU A 521 15.47 -25.60 -21.46
N GLY A 522 15.62 -26.72 -22.15
CA GLY A 522 14.54 -27.67 -22.39
C GLY A 522 14.05 -28.34 -21.10
N GLU A 523 14.95 -28.60 -20.14
CA GLU A 523 14.57 -29.10 -18.81
C GLU A 523 13.86 -28.01 -17.99
N ARG A 524 14.37 -26.76 -17.99
CA ARG A 524 13.70 -25.62 -17.35
C ARG A 524 12.37 -25.26 -17.99
N ILE A 525 12.31 -25.19 -19.31
CA ILE A 525 11.09 -24.92 -20.07
C ILE A 525 10.06 -26.01 -19.80
N LYS A 526 10.44 -27.29 -19.76
CA LYS A 526 9.48 -28.36 -19.38
C LYS A 526 8.88 -28.14 -18.00
N LEU A 527 9.70 -27.81 -17.01
CA LEU A 527 9.21 -27.46 -15.66
C LEU A 527 8.31 -26.20 -15.65
N LEU A 528 8.42 -25.35 -16.66
CA LEU A 528 7.61 -24.14 -16.85
C LEU A 528 6.40 -24.37 -17.80
N GLU A 529 6.41 -25.45 -18.60
CA GLU A 529 5.40 -25.85 -19.59
C GLU A 529 4.48 -26.97 -19.09
N ASP A 530 4.72 -27.52 -17.90
CA ASP A 530 3.89 -28.59 -17.29
C ASP A 530 2.41 -28.20 -17.11
N ASP A 531 2.06 -26.92 -17.28
CA ASP A 531 0.67 -26.48 -17.48
C ASP A 531 0.42 -26.25 -18.98
N THR A 532 0.01 -27.28 -19.71
CA THR A 532 -0.54 -27.14 -21.07
C THR A 532 -1.91 -26.44 -21.00
N GLU A 533 -2.38 -25.88 -22.13
CA GLU A 533 -3.73 -25.27 -22.15
C GLU A 533 -4.84 -26.28 -21.82
N ASP A 534 -4.63 -27.57 -22.13
CA ASP A 534 -5.59 -28.64 -21.85
C ASP A 534 -5.65 -28.98 -20.35
N ASP A 535 -4.54 -28.83 -19.62
CA ASP A 535 -4.49 -29.09 -18.17
C ASP A 535 -5.46 -28.19 -17.41
N TYR A 536 -5.63 -26.93 -17.82
CA TYR A 536 -6.64 -26.02 -17.23
C TYR A 536 -8.07 -26.54 -17.35
N LEU A 537 -8.41 -27.21 -18.46
CA LEU A 537 -9.74 -27.78 -18.66
C LEU A 537 -9.90 -29.12 -17.94
N ASP A 538 -8.81 -29.86 -17.78
CA ASP A 538 -8.82 -31.13 -17.09
C ASP A 538 -8.87 -30.96 -15.57
N ASP A 539 -8.25 -29.91 -15.03
CA ASP A 539 -8.41 -29.43 -13.64
C ASP A 539 -9.89 -29.28 -13.24
N ILE A 540 -10.75 -28.80 -14.16
CA ILE A 540 -12.20 -28.66 -13.90
C ILE A 540 -12.84 -30.00 -13.54
N ASN A 541 -12.34 -31.10 -14.11
CA ASN A 541 -12.88 -32.43 -13.81
C ASN A 541 -12.53 -32.88 -12.37
N GLU A 542 -11.53 -32.27 -11.75
CA GLU A 542 -11.08 -32.56 -10.40
C GLU A 542 -11.68 -31.62 -9.35
N PHE A 543 -12.20 -30.46 -9.76
CA PHE A 543 -12.79 -29.45 -8.86
C PHE A 543 -13.69 -30.08 -7.80
N THR A 544 -13.43 -29.72 -6.56
CA THR A 544 -14.31 -29.96 -5.42
C THR A 544 -15.64 -29.22 -5.60
N ARG A 545 -16.61 -29.55 -4.75
CA ARG A 545 -17.90 -28.85 -4.75
C ARG A 545 -17.75 -27.36 -4.49
N GLU A 546 -16.86 -26.97 -3.58
CA GLU A 546 -16.68 -25.57 -3.17
C GLU A 546 -16.00 -24.75 -4.27
N GLU A 547 -15.00 -25.32 -4.94
CA GLU A 547 -14.34 -24.71 -6.09
C GLU A 547 -15.32 -24.52 -7.25
N LEU A 548 -16.07 -25.57 -7.60
CA LEU A 548 -17.08 -25.50 -8.65
C LEU A 548 -18.13 -24.41 -8.39
N MET A 549 -18.63 -24.32 -7.15
CA MET A 549 -19.59 -23.27 -6.77
C MET A 549 -18.98 -21.87 -6.86
N SER A 550 -17.71 -21.72 -6.48
CA SER A 550 -17.00 -20.45 -6.59
C SER A 550 -16.82 -20.02 -8.05
N THR A 551 -16.54 -20.98 -8.94
CA THR A 551 -16.46 -20.74 -10.38
C THR A 551 -17.81 -20.33 -10.96
N ILE A 552 -18.89 -21.04 -10.61
CA ILE A 552 -20.25 -20.69 -11.06
C ILE A 552 -20.63 -19.28 -10.62
N ASP A 553 -20.38 -18.96 -9.34
CA ASP A 553 -20.65 -17.64 -8.77
C ASP A 553 -19.91 -16.54 -9.55
N TYR A 554 -18.62 -16.72 -9.80
CA TYR A 554 -17.82 -15.81 -10.62
C TYR A 554 -18.43 -15.59 -12.01
N PHE A 555 -18.78 -16.65 -12.74
CA PHE A 555 -19.36 -16.49 -14.08
C PHE A 555 -20.73 -15.79 -14.04
N THR A 556 -21.60 -16.16 -13.08
CA THR A 556 -22.94 -15.60 -12.99
C THR A 556 -22.99 -14.14 -12.57
N ASN A 557 -22.20 -13.79 -11.56
CA ASN A 557 -22.37 -12.54 -10.84
C ASN A 557 -21.32 -11.51 -11.25
N ILE A 558 -20.10 -11.95 -11.55
CA ILE A 558 -19.00 -11.04 -11.88
C ILE A 558 -18.86 -10.90 -13.40
N PHE A 559 -18.65 -12.03 -14.10
CA PHE A 559 -18.37 -12.01 -15.54
C PHE A 559 -19.57 -11.52 -16.37
N LEU A 560 -20.76 -12.08 -16.14
CA LEU A 560 -21.96 -11.65 -16.88
C LEU A 560 -22.34 -10.20 -16.58
N GLN A 561 -22.12 -9.72 -15.35
CA GLN A 561 -22.33 -8.31 -15.02
C GLN A 561 -21.36 -7.42 -15.81
N ALA A 562 -20.07 -7.74 -15.80
CA ALA A 562 -19.05 -7.00 -16.55
C ALA A 562 -19.38 -6.98 -18.05
N LEU A 563 -19.87 -8.09 -18.60
CA LEU A 563 -20.27 -8.19 -20.01
C LEU A 563 -21.51 -7.35 -20.32
N ALA A 564 -22.50 -7.34 -19.43
CA ALA A 564 -23.70 -6.51 -19.55
C ALA A 564 -23.37 -5.02 -19.47
N GLU A 565 -22.43 -4.62 -18.59
CA GLU A 565 -21.93 -3.25 -18.48
C GLU A 565 -21.17 -2.83 -19.74
N CYS A 566 -20.28 -3.70 -20.24
CA CYS A 566 -19.56 -3.50 -21.49
C CYS A 566 -20.50 -3.27 -22.70
N ASN A 567 -21.66 -3.93 -22.72
CA ASN A 567 -22.67 -3.75 -23.76
C ASN A 567 -23.48 -2.44 -23.61
N LYS A 568 -23.56 -1.86 -22.41
CA LYS A 568 -24.27 -0.59 -22.16
C LYS A 568 -23.44 0.64 -22.56
N GLU A 569 -22.11 0.55 -22.50
CA GLU A 569 -21.19 1.63 -22.88
C GLU A 569 -21.16 1.86 -24.41
N ASN A 570 -22.24 2.42 -24.94
CA ASN A 570 -22.28 2.97 -26.28
C ASN A 570 -21.41 4.24 -26.32
N HIS A 571 -20.19 4.19 -26.87
CA HIS A 571 -19.81 4.94 -28.10
C HIS A 571 -18.32 5.26 -28.34
N ILE A 572 -17.35 5.03 -27.44
CA ILE A 572 -16.00 5.60 -27.68
C ILE A 572 -14.84 4.59 -27.62
N GLN A 573 -14.91 3.51 -26.83
CA GLN A 573 -13.93 2.42 -26.88
C GLN A 573 -14.63 1.12 -26.50
N LYS A 574 -15.28 0.46 -27.47
CA LYS A 574 -15.89 -0.86 -27.21
C LYS A 574 -14.77 -1.84 -26.89
N LYS A 575 -14.56 -2.13 -25.60
CA LYS A 575 -13.97 -3.40 -25.21
C LYS A 575 -14.92 -4.49 -25.74
N SER A 576 -14.38 -5.53 -26.35
CA SER A 576 -15.17 -6.65 -26.82
C SER A 576 -14.38 -7.91 -26.62
N LEU A 577 -15.02 -8.96 -26.12
CA LEU A 577 -14.42 -10.29 -26.08
C LEU A 577 -13.89 -10.65 -27.47
N THR A 578 -12.65 -11.12 -27.52
CA THR A 578 -12.07 -11.69 -28.74
C THR A 578 -12.87 -12.94 -29.14
N MET A 579 -12.87 -13.28 -30.43
CA MET A 579 -13.55 -14.51 -30.89
C MET A 579 -12.98 -15.76 -30.23
N GLU A 580 -11.68 -15.74 -29.94
CA GLU A 580 -11.00 -16.80 -29.21
C GLU A 580 -11.48 -16.91 -27.76
N ALA A 581 -11.52 -15.80 -27.01
CA ALA A 581 -12.03 -15.78 -25.64
C ALA A 581 -13.48 -16.27 -25.58
N LYS A 582 -14.32 -15.86 -26.53
CA LYS A 582 -15.71 -16.37 -26.65
C LYS A 582 -15.75 -17.90 -26.80
N SER A 583 -14.91 -18.47 -27.67
CA SER A 583 -14.83 -19.92 -27.88
C SER A 583 -14.36 -20.64 -26.60
N ARG A 584 -13.33 -20.11 -25.93
CA ARG A 584 -12.78 -20.68 -24.69
C ARG A 584 -13.78 -20.64 -23.54
N ILE A 585 -14.57 -19.57 -23.41
CA ILE A 585 -15.66 -19.48 -22.43
C ILE A 585 -16.67 -20.61 -22.62
N LEU A 586 -17.05 -20.93 -23.87
CA LEU A 586 -18.00 -22.00 -24.14
C LEU A 586 -17.46 -23.38 -23.72
N LEU A 587 -16.17 -23.62 -23.94
CA LEU A 587 -15.51 -24.85 -23.50
C LEU A 587 -15.49 -24.97 -21.96
N VAL A 588 -15.12 -23.88 -21.28
CA VAL A 588 -15.11 -23.83 -19.81
C VAL A 588 -16.51 -24.09 -19.24
N VAL A 589 -17.54 -23.44 -19.79
CA VAL A 589 -18.93 -23.59 -19.32
C VAL A 589 -19.46 -25.01 -19.56
N ASP A 590 -19.15 -25.63 -20.70
CA ASP A 590 -19.51 -27.03 -20.96
C ASP A 590 -18.81 -27.99 -19.98
N ARG A 591 -17.53 -27.77 -19.67
CA ARG A 591 -16.80 -28.58 -18.68
C ARG A 591 -17.36 -28.41 -17.26
N ILE A 592 -17.66 -27.18 -16.84
CA ILE A 592 -18.35 -26.90 -15.56
C ILE A 592 -19.69 -27.63 -15.49
N GLU A 593 -20.49 -27.61 -16.57
CA GLU A 593 -21.77 -28.33 -16.65
C GLU A 593 -21.59 -29.84 -16.45
N ARG A 594 -20.61 -30.46 -17.14
CA ARG A 594 -20.33 -31.89 -17.01
C ARG A 594 -19.85 -32.27 -15.60
N ARG A 595 -18.96 -31.48 -15.01
CA ARG A 595 -18.48 -31.70 -13.64
C ARG A 595 -19.63 -31.60 -12.64
N ALA A 596 -20.47 -30.57 -12.78
CA ALA A 596 -21.67 -30.41 -11.96
C ALA A 596 -22.57 -31.65 -12.03
N ARG A 597 -22.89 -32.13 -13.24
CA ARG A 597 -23.72 -33.35 -13.42
C ARG A 597 -23.10 -34.58 -12.75
N THR A 598 -21.78 -34.73 -12.83
CA THR A 598 -21.05 -35.84 -12.21
C THR A 598 -21.17 -35.79 -10.68
N LEU A 599 -20.98 -34.61 -10.08
CA LEU A 599 -21.15 -34.43 -8.63
C LEU A 599 -22.61 -34.66 -8.18
N LEU A 600 -23.60 -34.31 -9.02
CA LEU A 600 -25.01 -34.51 -8.72
C LEU A 600 -25.46 -35.97 -8.76
N GLN A 601 -24.82 -36.82 -9.58
CA GLN A 601 -25.11 -38.25 -9.64
C GLN A 601 -24.59 -39.00 -8.39
N GLY A 602 -23.70 -38.38 -7.61
CA GLY A 602 -23.19 -38.85 -6.32
C GLY A 602 -24.12 -38.61 -5.13
N LYS A 603 -25.25 -39.32 -5.04
CA LYS A 603 -26.02 -39.64 -3.81
C LYS A 603 -26.37 -38.54 -2.77
N ASN A 604 -26.37 -37.24 -3.09
CA ASN A 604 -26.75 -36.19 -2.12
C ASN A 604 -27.94 -35.33 -2.61
N GLN A 605 -29.16 -35.86 -2.48
CA GLN A 605 -30.39 -35.33 -3.12
C GLN A 605 -30.77 -33.88 -2.74
N ASP A 606 -30.46 -33.40 -1.54
CA ASP A 606 -30.86 -32.05 -1.10
C ASP A 606 -30.01 -30.93 -1.73
N PHE A 607 -28.76 -31.23 -2.09
CA PHE A 607 -27.92 -30.31 -2.87
C PHE A 607 -28.38 -30.20 -4.33
N VAL A 608 -29.00 -31.26 -4.84
CA VAL A 608 -29.31 -31.41 -6.27
C VAL A 608 -30.30 -30.35 -6.74
N LEU A 609 -31.24 -29.90 -5.91
CA LEU A 609 -32.31 -29.04 -6.38
C LEU A 609 -31.92 -27.55 -6.47
N SER A 610 -31.27 -26.98 -5.46
CA SER A 610 -30.90 -25.55 -5.50
C SER A 610 -29.73 -25.29 -6.45
N SER A 611 -28.72 -26.17 -6.43
CA SER A 611 -27.50 -25.95 -7.21
C SER A 611 -27.68 -26.35 -8.68
N ALA A 612 -28.48 -27.38 -8.99
CA ALA A 612 -28.81 -27.66 -10.39
C ALA A 612 -29.67 -26.55 -11.02
N GLN A 613 -30.54 -25.87 -10.26
CA GLN A 613 -31.28 -24.71 -10.76
C GLN A 613 -30.36 -23.53 -11.04
N THR A 614 -29.44 -23.21 -10.12
CA THR A 614 -28.44 -22.14 -10.33
C THR A 614 -27.53 -22.47 -11.50
N ILE A 615 -27.01 -23.69 -11.59
CA ILE A 615 -26.15 -24.16 -12.69
C ILE A 615 -26.91 -24.09 -14.02
N LYS A 616 -28.14 -24.61 -14.07
CA LYS A 616 -28.97 -24.58 -15.28
C LYS A 616 -29.28 -23.15 -15.72
N TYR A 617 -29.66 -22.28 -14.78
CA TYR A 617 -29.89 -20.85 -15.03
C TYR A 617 -28.61 -20.16 -15.54
N THR A 618 -27.45 -20.47 -14.96
CA THR A 618 -26.14 -19.95 -15.39
C THR A 618 -25.85 -20.35 -16.84
N ILE A 619 -25.99 -21.64 -17.15
CA ILE A 619 -25.77 -22.19 -18.48
C ILE A 619 -26.73 -21.55 -19.48
N GLU A 620 -28.02 -21.41 -19.12
CA GLU A 620 -29.03 -20.75 -19.94
C GLU A 620 -28.68 -19.28 -20.17
N LYS A 621 -28.23 -18.54 -19.14
CA LYS A 621 -27.80 -17.14 -19.29
C LYS A 621 -26.54 -16.99 -20.14
N VAL A 622 -25.57 -17.88 -20.00
CA VAL A 622 -24.39 -17.90 -20.89
C VAL A 622 -24.81 -18.19 -22.33
N ARG A 623 -25.70 -19.16 -22.56
CA ARG A 623 -26.22 -19.50 -23.90
C ARG A 623 -27.09 -18.38 -24.49
N GLU A 624 -27.92 -17.72 -23.70
CA GLU A 624 -28.68 -16.52 -24.12
C GLU A 624 -27.72 -15.40 -24.53
N THR A 625 -26.66 -15.21 -23.75
CA THR A 625 -25.61 -14.26 -24.07
C THR A 625 -24.90 -14.64 -25.37
N GLN A 626 -24.64 -15.93 -25.62
CA GLN A 626 -24.13 -16.44 -26.90
C GLN A 626 -25.07 -16.09 -28.08
N CYS A 627 -26.38 -16.29 -27.93
CA CYS A 627 -27.36 -15.93 -28.96
C CYS A 627 -27.36 -14.42 -29.26
N SER A 628 -27.25 -13.59 -28.21
CA SER A 628 -27.12 -12.13 -28.40
C SER A 628 -25.79 -11.73 -29.05
N LEU A 629 -24.70 -12.47 -28.78
CA LEU A 629 -23.36 -12.22 -29.32
C LEU A 629 -23.13 -12.72 -30.74
N HIS A 630 -23.96 -13.64 -31.26
CA HIS A 630 -23.97 -14.06 -32.68
C HIS A 630 -24.90 -13.20 -33.55
N SER A 631 -25.82 -12.44 -32.94
CA SER A 631 -26.72 -11.52 -33.64
C SER A 631 -26.13 -10.13 -33.90
N VAL A 632 -24.93 -9.85 -33.37
CA VAL A 632 -24.10 -8.65 -33.59
C VAL A 632 -22.89 -9.06 -34.40
#